data_AF-A0A497T433-F1
#
_entry.id   AF-A0A497T433-F1
#
_cell.length_a   1.000
_cell.length_b   1.000
_cell.length_c   1.000
_cell.angle_alpha   90.00
_cell.angle_beta   90.00
_cell.angle_gamma   90.00
#
_symmetry.space_group_name_H-M   'P 1'
#
loop_
_entity.id
_entity.type
_entity.pdbx_description
1 polymer ?
#
loop_
_entity_poly.entity_id
_entity_poly.type
_entity_poly.pdbx_seq_one_letter_code
_entity_poly.pdbx_strand_id
1 'polypeptide(L)'
;MELNLIFEEVWVEEPEPVGRIENEQREQEKERKTLFLGKKEITPRSDVVLFENGEFFVELSGSSFIIRPKYQREYLKIKGKRGNKRYVKFTKVAKEILIPAPITRENPEIWFREQYVSNAKRNMQGHFIRKIWEHRYEFMPMLCMG
;
A
#
# COMPACT_ATOMS: atom_id res chain seq x y z
N MET A 1 20.87 -16.91 -8.54
CA MET A 1 20.42 -16.39 -9.84
C MET A 1 18.91 -16.48 -10.05
N GLU A 2 18.13 -17.15 -9.18
CA GLU A 2 16.65 -17.21 -9.29
C GLU A 2 15.91 -16.08 -8.55
N LEU A 3 16.47 -15.52 -7.48
CA LEU A 3 15.84 -14.45 -6.70
C LEU A 3 15.65 -13.16 -7.50
N ASN A 4 16.63 -12.76 -8.30
CA ASN A 4 16.53 -11.55 -9.13
C ASN A 4 15.44 -11.68 -10.20
N LEU A 5 15.22 -12.88 -10.76
CA LEU A 5 14.13 -13.12 -11.72
C LEU A 5 12.75 -13.07 -11.04
N ILE A 6 12.61 -13.58 -9.82
CA ILE A 6 11.38 -13.43 -9.01
C ILE A 6 11.19 -11.94 -8.62
N PHE A 7 12.27 -11.21 -8.36
CA PHE A 7 12.27 -9.77 -8.13
C PHE A 7 12.07 -8.94 -9.41
N GLU A 8 12.16 -9.50 -10.61
CA GLU A 8 11.83 -8.81 -11.86
C GLU A 8 10.40 -9.16 -12.32
N GLU A 9 9.96 -10.42 -12.21
CA GLU A 9 8.61 -10.86 -12.61
C GLU A 9 7.48 -10.39 -11.68
N VAL A 10 7.73 -10.29 -10.36
CA VAL A 10 6.75 -9.75 -9.40
C VAL A 10 6.69 -8.22 -9.44
N TRP A 11 7.72 -7.59 -10.02
CA TRP A 11 7.96 -6.15 -9.92
C TRP A 11 8.07 -5.43 -11.27
N VAL A 12 7.65 -6.09 -12.37
CA VAL A 12 7.20 -5.36 -13.56
C VAL A 12 6.14 -4.39 -13.06
N GLU A 13 6.47 -3.11 -13.08
CA GLU A 13 5.59 -2.03 -12.65
C GLU A 13 4.20 -2.29 -13.23
N GLU A 14 3.22 -2.64 -12.39
CA GLU A 14 1.84 -2.31 -12.77
C GLU A 14 1.88 -0.79 -12.94
N PRO A 15 1.66 -0.28 -14.16
CA PRO A 15 1.72 1.14 -14.39
C PRO A 15 0.77 1.77 -13.39
N GLU A 16 1.24 2.83 -12.71
CA GLU A 16 0.29 3.75 -12.09
C GLU A 16 -0.81 4.03 -13.12
N PRO A 17 -2.09 4.12 -12.74
CA PRO A 17 -3.14 4.49 -13.67
C PRO A 17 -2.99 5.97 -14.03
N VAL A 18 -1.91 6.30 -14.73
CA VAL A 18 -1.71 7.56 -15.43
C VAL A 18 -2.49 7.40 -16.70
N GLY A 19 -3.63 8.10 -16.77
CA GLY A 19 -4.36 8.22 -18.01
C GLY A 19 -3.45 8.78 -19.08
N ARG A 20 -2.98 7.93 -20.00
CA ARG A 20 -2.51 8.35 -21.30
C ARG A 20 -3.66 8.17 -22.29
N ILE A 21 -4.26 9.31 -22.60
CA ILE A 21 -4.72 9.67 -23.95
C ILE A 21 -3.47 9.48 -24.83
N GLU A 22 -3.41 8.63 -25.85
CA GLU A 22 -4.18 8.62 -27.09
C GLU A 22 -3.80 7.31 -27.82
N ASN A 23 -4.79 6.54 -28.28
CA ASN A 23 -4.88 5.96 -29.62
C ASN A 23 -5.94 4.85 -29.67
N GLU A 24 -7.02 5.21 -30.37
CA GLU A 24 -7.80 4.34 -31.26
C GLU A 24 -8.71 3.27 -30.64
N GLN A 25 -9.93 3.74 -30.33
CA GLN A 25 -11.15 3.28 -31.00
C GLN A 25 -11.35 1.77 -31.17
N ARG A 26 -11.64 1.06 -30.06
CA ARG A 26 -12.62 -0.06 -30.00
C ARG A 26 -12.66 -0.62 -28.56
N GLU A 27 -13.39 0.04 -27.67
CA GLU A 27 -14.03 -0.55 -26.45
C GLU A 27 -14.70 0.56 -25.58
N GLN A 28 -15.38 1.52 -26.22
CA GLN A 28 -16.10 2.62 -25.56
C GLN A 28 -17.35 2.19 -24.74
N GLU A 29 -17.56 0.90 -24.45
CA GLU A 29 -18.71 0.39 -23.68
C GLU A 29 -18.38 -0.12 -22.26
N LYS A 30 -17.12 -0.02 -21.79
CA LYS A 30 -16.83 -0.09 -20.35
C LYS A 30 -16.81 1.33 -19.78
N GLU A 31 -18.00 1.94 -19.63
CA GLU A 31 -18.17 3.12 -18.78
C GLU A 31 -17.36 2.90 -17.49
N ARG A 32 -16.34 3.72 -17.24
CA ARG A 32 -15.51 3.64 -16.04
C ARG A 32 -16.41 3.83 -14.82
N LYS A 33 -16.93 2.71 -14.26
CA LYS A 33 -17.85 2.68 -13.11
C LYS A 33 -17.22 3.22 -11.82
N THR A 34 -15.97 3.66 -11.86
CA THR A 34 -15.21 4.17 -10.71
C THR A 34 -14.47 5.43 -11.12
N LEU A 35 -14.68 6.53 -10.39
CA LEU A 35 -13.99 7.81 -10.55
C LEU A 35 -13.10 8.05 -9.33
N PHE A 36 -11.88 8.53 -9.54
CA PHE A 36 -11.00 8.94 -8.45
C PHE A 36 -11.38 10.34 -7.96
N LEU A 37 -11.54 10.51 -6.65
CA LEU A 37 -11.92 11.78 -6.03
C LEU A 37 -10.74 12.53 -5.41
N GLY A 38 -9.74 11.80 -4.90
CA GLY A 38 -8.59 12.40 -4.25
C GLY A 38 -7.87 11.47 -3.28
N LYS A 39 -6.79 11.98 -2.68
CA LYS A 39 -6.10 11.36 -1.54
C LYS A 39 -6.48 12.14 -0.28
N LYS A 40 -6.75 11.43 0.81
CA LYS A 40 -6.91 12.02 2.14
C LYS A 40 -5.76 11.53 3.02
N GLU A 41 -5.09 12.47 3.67
CA GLU A 41 -4.06 12.19 4.65
C GLU A 41 -4.63 11.51 5.90
N ILE A 42 -3.86 10.57 6.42
CA ILE A 42 -4.11 9.83 7.65
C ILE A 42 -3.13 10.35 8.67
N THR A 43 -3.60 10.70 9.85
CA THR A 43 -2.72 11.07 10.96
C THR A 43 -2.22 9.82 11.68
N PRO A 44 -1.00 9.83 12.25
CA PRO A 44 -0.57 8.88 13.26
C PRO A 44 -1.64 8.67 14.34
N ARG A 45 -1.77 7.44 14.82
CA ARG A 45 -2.60 7.05 15.96
C ARG A 45 -1.79 6.98 17.25
N SER A 46 -0.49 6.70 17.17
CA SER A 46 0.37 6.64 18.33
C SER A 46 0.99 8.01 18.63
N ASP A 47 1.21 8.27 19.92
CA ASP A 47 1.99 9.42 20.39
C ASP A 47 3.49 9.28 20.03
N VAL A 48 3.96 8.06 19.76
CA VAL A 48 5.35 7.76 19.42
C VAL A 48 5.45 7.29 17.97
N VAL A 49 5.91 8.19 17.10
CA VAL A 49 6.28 7.91 15.71
C VAL A 49 7.80 7.75 15.63
N LEU A 50 8.26 6.56 15.25
CA LEU A 50 9.70 6.25 15.14
C LEU A 50 10.26 6.68 13.79
N PHE A 51 9.43 6.60 12.75
CA PHE A 51 9.82 6.96 11.40
C PHE A 51 8.60 7.46 10.62
N GLU A 52 8.83 8.46 9.77
CA GLU A 52 7.82 9.03 8.91
C GLU A 52 8.47 9.48 7.60
N ASN A 53 7.89 9.08 6.47
CA ASN A 53 8.31 9.55 5.15
C ASN A 53 7.10 9.99 4.32
N GLY A 54 7.27 10.22 3.02
CA GLY A 54 6.16 10.64 2.14
C GLY A 54 5.03 9.61 1.99
N GLU A 55 5.21 8.34 2.37
CA GLU A 55 4.30 7.23 2.03
C GLU A 55 3.66 6.55 3.25
N PHE A 56 4.38 6.46 4.37
CA PHE A 56 3.94 5.74 5.57
C PHE A 56 4.55 6.27 6.87
N PHE A 57 3.99 5.82 7.99
CA PHE A 57 4.50 6.01 9.34
C PHE A 57 4.86 4.67 9.95
N VAL A 58 5.83 4.67 10.85
CA VAL A 58 6.18 3.56 11.74
C VAL A 58 5.96 4.02 13.16
N GLU A 59 5.06 3.37 13.85
CA GLU A 59 4.57 3.75 15.17
C GLU A 59 4.94 2.68 16.18
N LEU A 60 5.30 3.09 17.40
CA LEU A 60 5.41 2.18 18.53
C LEU A 60 4.07 2.15 19.26
N SER A 61 3.49 0.97 19.43
CA SER A 61 2.23 0.77 20.16
C SER A 61 2.38 -0.39 21.13
N GLY A 62 2.73 -0.08 22.37
CA GLY A 62 3.00 -1.09 23.39
C GLY A 62 4.17 -1.98 22.99
N SER A 63 3.92 -3.28 22.84
CA SER A 63 4.93 -4.28 22.46
C SER A 63 4.97 -4.61 20.96
N SER A 64 4.49 -3.70 20.11
CA SER A 64 4.42 -3.90 18.67
C SER A 64 4.76 -2.63 17.91
N PHE A 65 5.43 -2.79 16.78
CA PHE A 65 5.60 -1.74 15.79
C PHE A 65 4.47 -1.83 14.76
N ILE A 66 3.88 -0.70 14.40
CA ILE A 66 2.78 -0.63 13.42
C ILE A 66 3.22 0.25 12.27
N ILE A 67 3.22 -0.31 11.06
CA ILE A 67 3.48 0.44 9.82
C ILE A 67 2.15 0.76 9.15
N ARG A 68 1.84 2.05 8.99
CA ARG A 68 0.56 2.53 8.42
C ARG A 68 0.75 3.46 7.23
N PRO A 69 -0.12 3.37 6.21
CA PRO A 69 -0.04 4.28 5.07
C PRO A 69 -0.41 5.71 5.46
N LYS A 70 0.22 6.69 4.80
CA LYS A 70 -0.09 8.12 4.97
C LYS A 70 -1.38 8.55 4.31
N TYR A 71 -1.84 7.83 3.30
CA TYR A 71 -2.99 8.25 2.52
C TYR A 71 -3.99 7.13 2.33
N GLN A 72 -5.27 7.52 2.38
CA GLN A 72 -6.35 6.74 1.81
C GLN A 72 -6.79 7.36 0.48
N ARG A 73 -7.07 6.51 -0.51
CA ARG A 73 -7.58 6.94 -1.81
C ARG A 73 -9.11 6.91 -1.78
N GLU A 74 -9.74 8.00 -2.19
CA GLU A 74 -11.18 8.12 -2.25
C GLU A 74 -11.67 7.96 -3.70
N TYR A 75 -12.75 7.20 -3.86
CA TYR A 75 -13.34 6.90 -5.16
C TYR A 75 -14.86 7.04 -5.13
N LEU A 76 -15.44 7.29 -6.29
CA LEU A 76 -16.88 7.30 -6.53
C LEU A 76 -17.25 6.15 -7.45
N LYS A 77 -18.07 5.21 -6.97
CA LYS A 77 -18.60 4.12 -7.79
C LYS A 77 -19.97 4.49 -8.32
N ILE A 78 -20.17 4.36 -9.62
CA ILE A 78 -21.47 4.51 -10.28
C ILE A 78 -22.15 3.14 -10.27
N LYS A 79 -23.32 3.06 -9.65
CA LYS A 79 -24.19 1.86 -9.64
C LYS A 79 -25.48 2.16 -10.39
N GLY A 80 -26.05 1.16 -11.08
CA GLY A 80 -27.32 1.27 -11.81
C GLY A 80 -27.16 1.24 -13.33
N LYS A 81 -28.30 1.21 -14.03
CA LYS A 81 -28.42 1.27 -15.51
C LYS A 81 -28.93 2.65 -15.95
N ARG A 82 -28.91 2.95 -17.26
CA ARG A 82 -29.42 4.21 -17.85
C ARG A 82 -30.77 4.59 -17.23
N GLY A 83 -30.85 5.79 -16.64
CA GLY A 83 -32.04 6.35 -15.97
C GLY A 83 -32.04 6.33 -14.43
N ASN A 84 -31.29 5.44 -13.77
CA ASN A 84 -31.25 5.35 -12.29
C ASN A 84 -29.82 5.13 -11.79
N LYS A 85 -28.88 5.99 -12.23
CA LYS A 85 -27.49 5.97 -11.78
C LYS A 85 -27.41 6.56 -10.37
N ARG A 86 -26.78 5.83 -9.44
CA ARG A 86 -26.45 6.29 -8.09
C ARG A 86 -24.95 6.33 -7.90
N TYR A 87 -24.47 7.38 -7.25
CA TYR A 87 -23.07 7.55 -6.92
C TYR A 87 -22.82 7.10 -5.48
N VAL A 88 -21.83 6.23 -5.28
CA VAL A 88 -21.45 5.71 -3.96
C VAL A 88 -19.98 6.00 -3.72
N LYS A 89 -19.66 6.80 -2.71
CA LYS A 89 -18.29 7.03 -2.28
C LYS A 89 -17.76 5.78 -1.57
N PHE A 90 -16.54 5.37 -1.88
CA PHE A 90 -15.82 4.34 -1.13
C PHE A 90 -14.34 4.67 -1.04
N THR A 91 -13.68 4.14 -0.02
CA THR A 91 -12.25 4.36 0.23
C THR A 91 -11.46 3.09 -0.05
N LYS A 92 -10.22 3.25 -0.50
CA LYS A 92 -9.23 2.18 -0.53
C LYS A 92 -8.00 2.62 0.25
N VAL A 93 -7.60 1.78 1.19
CA VAL A 93 -6.40 1.94 2.01
C VAL A 93 -5.72 0.57 2.15
N ALA A 94 -4.39 0.55 2.20
CA ALA A 94 -3.67 -0.66 2.53
C ALA A 94 -3.90 -1.02 4.00
N LYS A 95 -3.87 -2.31 4.33
CA LYS A 95 -3.95 -2.76 5.71
C LYS A 95 -2.61 -2.46 6.39
N GLU A 96 -2.69 -1.93 7.61
CA GLU A 96 -1.53 -1.72 8.46
C GLU A 96 -0.77 -3.04 8.69
N ILE A 97 0.55 -2.93 8.82
CA ILE A 97 1.44 -4.05 9.10
C ILE A 97 1.83 -3.96 10.56
N LEU A 98 1.50 -5.00 11.32
CA LEU A 98 1.85 -5.12 12.72
C LEU A 98 3.04 -6.05 12.84
N ILE A 99 4.12 -5.55 13.42
CA ILE A 99 5.35 -6.29 13.66
C ILE A 99 5.54 -6.43 15.18
N PRO A 100 5.41 -7.64 15.75
CA PRO A 100 5.60 -7.82 17.18
C PRO A 100 7.04 -7.50 17.61
N ALA A 101 7.23 -6.61 18.59
CA ALA A 101 8.54 -6.21 19.09
C ALA A 101 9.41 -7.35 19.66
N PRO A 102 8.89 -8.40 20.33
CA PRO A 102 9.75 -9.48 20.83
C PRO A 102 10.35 -10.36 19.71
N ILE A 103 9.76 -10.35 18.50
CA ILE A 103 10.21 -11.17 17.36
C ILE A 103 11.25 -10.40 16.51
N THR A 104 11.32 -9.08 16.63
CA THR A 104 12.22 -8.22 15.85
C THR A 104 13.59 -7.98 16.46
N ARG A 105 13.87 -8.51 17.66
CA ARG A 105 15.16 -8.30 18.33
C ARG A 105 16.34 -8.97 17.63
N GLU A 106 16.10 -9.98 16.81
CA GLU A 106 17.16 -10.67 16.06
C GLU A 106 17.27 -10.15 14.62
N ASN A 107 16.17 -10.11 13.86
CA ASN A 107 16.17 -9.52 12.51
C ASN A 107 14.74 -9.20 11.98
N PRO A 108 14.29 -7.93 12.01
CA PRO A 108 12.96 -7.54 11.53
C PRO A 108 12.79 -7.71 10.01
N GLU A 109 13.89 -7.69 9.24
CA GLU A 109 13.84 -7.85 7.79
C GLU A 109 13.47 -9.29 7.39
N ILE A 110 14.01 -10.29 8.11
CA ILE A 110 13.71 -11.71 7.86
C ILE A 110 12.22 -11.97 8.12
N TRP A 111 11.73 -11.53 9.28
CA TRP A 111 10.31 -11.68 9.62
C TRP A 111 9.40 -11.02 8.57
N PHE A 112 9.73 -9.79 8.15
CA PHE A 112 8.96 -9.08 7.14
C PHE A 112 8.95 -9.81 5.79
N ARG A 113 10.10 -10.35 5.37
CA ARG A 113 10.26 -11.11 4.14
C ARG A 113 9.40 -12.38 4.14
N GLU A 114 9.45 -13.15 5.22
CA GLU A 114 8.72 -14.41 5.37
C GLU A 114 7.21 -14.19 5.41
N GLN A 115 6.75 -13.19 6.17
CA GLN A 115 5.33 -12.99 6.43
C GLN A 115 4.60 -12.20 5.34
N TYR A 116 5.26 -11.26 4.68
CA TYR A 116 4.56 -10.28 3.85
C TYR A 116 5.01 -10.20 2.40
N VAL A 117 6.32 -10.26 2.12
CA VAL A 117 6.80 -10.20 0.73
C VAL A 117 6.30 -11.41 -0.06
N SER A 118 6.30 -12.60 0.55
CA SER A 118 5.74 -13.83 -0.02
C SER A 118 4.23 -13.76 -0.33
N ASN A 119 3.50 -12.91 0.40
CA ASN A 119 2.06 -12.76 0.36
C ASN A 119 1.58 -11.51 -0.39
N ALA A 120 2.48 -10.73 -1.00
CA ALA A 120 2.17 -9.51 -1.74
C ALA A 120 1.46 -9.81 -3.07
N LYS A 121 0.23 -10.34 -3.03
CA LYS A 121 -0.40 -10.95 -4.21
C LYS A 121 -1.51 -10.17 -4.90
N ARG A 122 -1.88 -8.93 -4.52
CA ARG A 122 -2.72 -8.00 -5.36
C ARG A 122 -3.07 -6.66 -4.66
N ASN A 123 -3.41 -5.65 -5.47
CA ASN A 123 -4.06 -4.38 -5.08
C ASN A 123 -3.16 -3.48 -4.18
N MET A 124 -3.78 -2.52 -3.48
CA MET A 124 -3.10 -1.54 -2.62
C MET A 124 -2.12 -2.14 -1.59
N GLN A 125 -2.34 -3.36 -1.11
CA GLN A 125 -1.45 -4.00 -0.14
C GLN A 125 -0.08 -4.33 -0.73
N GLY A 126 -0.03 -4.81 -1.98
CA GLY A 126 1.24 -5.13 -2.64
C GLY A 126 2.10 -3.89 -2.85
N HIS A 127 1.49 -2.79 -3.35
CA HIS A 127 2.17 -1.51 -3.51
C HIS A 127 2.68 -0.95 -2.18
N PHE A 128 1.87 -1.07 -1.11
CA PHE A 128 2.27 -0.62 0.21
C PHE A 128 3.46 -1.42 0.76
N ILE A 129 3.43 -2.75 0.67
CA ILE A 129 4.56 -3.62 1.05
C ILE A 129 5.81 -3.27 0.23
N ARG A 130 5.67 -2.95 -1.06
CA ARG A 130 6.78 -2.49 -1.91
C ARG A 130 7.44 -1.24 -1.37
N LYS A 131 6.65 -0.21 -1.07
CA LYS A 131 7.15 1.06 -0.52
C LYS A 131 7.86 0.86 0.80
N ILE A 132 7.34 -0.01 1.66
CA ILE A 132 8.02 -0.36 2.92
C ILE A 132 9.37 -1.03 2.65
N TRP A 133 9.43 -1.96 1.68
CA TRP A 133 10.66 -2.64 1.32
C TRP A 133 11.71 -1.70 0.71
N GLU A 134 11.30 -0.78 -0.17
CA GLU A 134 12.15 0.26 -0.77
C GLU A 134 12.86 1.09 0.31
N HIS A 135 12.11 1.50 1.35
CA HIS A 135 12.62 2.34 2.44
C HIS A 135 13.12 1.55 3.66
N ARG A 136 13.26 0.22 3.59
CA ARG A 136 13.54 -0.64 4.75
C ARG A 136 14.80 -0.24 5.52
N TYR A 137 15.84 0.19 4.82
CA TYR A 137 17.12 0.57 5.41
C TYR A 137 17.02 1.80 6.32
N GLU A 138 16.00 2.63 6.12
CA GLU A 138 15.82 3.89 6.86
C GLU A 138 15.25 3.68 8.27
N PHE A 139 14.43 2.64 8.47
CA PHE A 139 13.70 2.44 9.72
C PHE A 139 13.91 1.07 10.36
N MET A 140 14.24 0.02 9.59
CA MET A 140 14.40 -1.34 10.15
C MET A 140 15.47 -1.42 11.25
N PRO A 141 16.63 -0.71 11.17
CA PRO A 141 17.59 -0.69 12.29
C PRO A 141 17.00 -0.11 13.58
N MET A 142 16.05 0.83 13.49
CA MET A 142 15.38 1.41 14.65
C MET A 142 14.47 0.40 15.34
N LEU A 143 13.95 -0.58 14.60
CA LEU A 143 13.12 -1.67 15.15
C LEU A 143 13.95 -2.69 15.95
N CYS A 144 15.23 -2.82 15.64
CA CYS A 144 16.16 -3.71 16.36
C CYS A 144 16.59 -3.15 17.72
N MET A 145 16.48 -1.84 17.94
CA MET A 145 16.93 -1.16 19.16
C MET A 145 15.85 -1.04 20.25
N GLY A 146 14.70 -1.71 20.07
CA GLY A 146 13.55 -1.73 21.01
C GLY A 146 13.53 -2.87 22.04
#